data_AF-A0A7U3NM27-F1
#
_entry.id   AF-A0A7U3NM27-F1
#
_cell.length_a   1.000
_cell.length_b   1.000
_cell.length_c   1.000
_cell.angle_alpha   90.00
_cell.angle_beta   90.00
_cell.angle_gamma   90.00
#
_symmetry.space_group_name_H-M   'P 1'
#
loop_
_entity.id
_entity.type
_entity.pdbx_description
1 polymer ?
#
loop_
_entity_poly.entity_id
_entity_poly.type
_entity_poly.pdbx_seq_one_letter_code
_entity_poly.pdbx_strand_id
1 'polypeptide(L)'
;MQFNFNHTRTHYLWVIIFYLSVGLSVIFAPLSSLAVTVQEIPNPRDQSGDWVTDMAGILSEDTQAQINQMISDLEAKNGTEMAVVTVPSTSSAASPKDFATELFNYWGIGKAGEDNGVLFLISVGDRRVEIETGYGVEGILPDARVGNIIDTKIIPKFKQGDFEGGILAGTKALVIVLASEPDTVGIVPRAGVTGDEPTFISLLLGTVVLVGIVVLTGYVFYLLSRPEKIFLQPEGYTRRKQGNHIFSCADCQQPMAKVDSSLFESSLTLQQKAAQNLGSVKFEGWNCLQCNQNNNHQVFHLVALESYSPRFRECPHCEELTVTRSEKTIQQPTQYNSGRKLIIDKCNVCNYHRETEQTIPRLPPPSSGSSSGGGGSFGGGSSGGGGSFGGGSSGGGGAGGSW
;
A
#
# COMPACT_ATOMS: atom_id res chain seq x y z
N MET A 1 -11.70 36.87 -33.97
CA MET A 1 -10.96 36.33 -32.81
C MET A 1 -11.91 36.16 -31.64
N GLN A 2 -12.48 34.97 -31.45
CA GLN A 2 -13.20 34.62 -30.23
C GLN A 2 -12.46 33.45 -29.61
N PHE A 3 -11.63 33.74 -28.60
CA PHE A 3 -10.91 32.73 -27.84
C PHE A 3 -11.92 31.97 -26.96
N ASN A 4 -12.09 30.69 -27.27
CA ASN A 4 -12.94 29.74 -26.56
C ASN A 4 -12.34 29.48 -25.16
N PHE A 5 -12.84 30.20 -24.15
CA PHE A 5 -12.35 30.13 -22.76
C PHE A 5 -12.97 28.99 -21.92
N ASN A 6 -13.72 28.07 -22.53
CA ASN A 6 -14.47 27.05 -21.78
C ASN A 6 -13.75 25.71 -21.59
N HIS A 7 -12.69 25.40 -22.36
CA HIS A 7 -12.04 24.09 -22.29
C HIS A 7 -10.98 23.96 -21.17
N THR A 8 -10.47 25.09 -20.67
CA THR A 8 -9.55 25.10 -19.52
C THR A 8 -10.30 24.77 -18.23
N ARG A 9 -11.53 25.26 -18.05
CA ARG A 9 -12.31 25.05 -16.81
C ARG A 9 -12.63 23.59 -16.53
N THR A 10 -12.92 22.79 -17.56
CA THR A 10 -13.19 21.36 -17.39
C THR A 10 -11.92 20.59 -17.02
N HIS A 11 -10.78 20.85 -17.67
CA HIS A 11 -9.50 20.25 -17.27
C HIS A 11 -9.08 20.65 -15.84
N TYR A 12 -9.27 21.91 -15.44
CA TYR A 12 -8.98 22.33 -14.06
C TYR A 12 -9.91 21.66 -13.04
N LEU A 13 -11.20 21.47 -13.36
CA LEU A 13 -12.13 20.72 -12.51
C LEU A 13 -11.71 19.25 -12.35
N TRP A 14 -11.26 18.60 -13.41
CA TRP A 14 -10.74 17.23 -13.36
C TRP A 14 -9.45 17.11 -12.55
N VAL A 15 -8.55 18.07 -12.70
CA VAL A 15 -7.31 18.15 -11.94
C VAL A 15 -7.59 18.42 -10.46
N ILE A 16 -8.53 19.32 -10.14
CA ILE A 16 -8.93 19.63 -8.77
C ILE A 16 -9.65 18.45 -8.12
N ILE A 17 -10.55 17.76 -8.83
CA ILE A 17 -11.25 16.57 -8.31
C ILE A 17 -10.27 15.41 -8.11
N PHE A 18 -9.31 15.23 -9.02
CA PHE A 18 -8.24 14.23 -8.87
C PHE A 18 -7.32 14.56 -7.69
N TYR A 19 -6.90 15.82 -7.53
CA TYR A 19 -6.08 16.22 -6.38
C TYR A 19 -6.85 16.24 -5.06
N LEU A 20 -8.16 16.51 -5.07
CA LEU A 20 -9.02 16.42 -3.88
C LEU A 20 -9.31 14.97 -3.52
N SER A 21 -9.49 14.06 -4.49
CA SER A 21 -9.68 12.63 -4.20
C SER A 21 -8.38 11.97 -3.75
N VAL A 22 -7.25 12.30 -4.37
CA VAL A 22 -5.91 11.88 -3.91
C VAL A 22 -5.61 12.50 -2.54
N GLY A 23 -5.89 13.78 -2.34
CA GLY A 23 -5.71 14.46 -1.05
C GLY A 23 -6.58 13.87 0.06
N LEU A 24 -7.86 13.56 -0.22
CA LEU A 24 -8.76 12.92 0.72
C LEU A 24 -8.35 11.47 1.01
N SER A 25 -7.82 10.73 0.03
CA SER A 25 -7.21 9.41 0.22
C SER A 25 -5.86 9.45 0.94
N VAL A 26 -5.15 10.59 0.98
CA VAL A 26 -3.95 10.79 1.79
C VAL A 26 -4.30 11.21 3.23
N ILE A 27 -5.45 11.88 3.42
CA ILE A 27 -5.99 12.19 4.76
C ILE A 27 -6.66 10.94 5.39
N PHE A 28 -7.19 10.03 4.57
CA PHE A 28 -7.68 8.71 4.97
C PHE A 28 -6.68 7.57 4.74
N ALA A 29 -5.48 7.86 4.23
CA ALA A 29 -4.39 6.92 4.39
C ALA A 29 -4.26 6.74 5.90
N PRO A 30 -4.26 5.50 6.42
CA PRO A 30 -3.91 5.32 7.82
C PRO A 30 -2.60 6.07 7.97
N LEU A 31 -2.58 7.12 8.81
CA LEU A 31 -1.34 7.64 9.38
C LEU A 31 -0.57 6.37 9.67
N SER A 32 0.51 6.13 8.93
CA SER A 32 1.28 4.91 9.08
C SER A 32 1.47 4.79 10.57
N SER A 33 0.78 3.81 11.16
CA SER A 33 0.88 3.52 12.58
C SER A 33 2.38 3.53 12.83
N LEU A 34 2.81 4.22 13.89
CA LEU A 34 4.19 4.12 14.36
C LEU A 34 4.36 2.66 14.81
N ALA A 35 4.50 1.79 13.82
CA ALA A 35 4.59 0.36 13.95
C ALA A 35 6.04 0.13 14.33
N VAL A 36 6.26 0.04 15.64
CA VAL A 36 7.59 -0.17 16.21
C VAL A 36 8.09 -1.51 15.70
N THR A 37 9.19 -1.51 14.96
CA THR A 37 9.82 -2.76 14.51
C THR A 37 10.62 -3.39 15.66
N VAL A 38 10.88 -4.70 15.58
CA VAL A 38 11.65 -5.42 16.61
C VAL A 38 13.03 -4.78 16.83
N GLN A 39 13.65 -4.22 15.79
CA GLN A 39 14.95 -3.56 15.85
C GLN A 39 14.92 -2.19 16.53
N GLU A 40 13.75 -1.58 16.68
CA GLU A 40 13.57 -0.29 17.34
C GLU A 40 13.33 -0.43 18.85
N ILE A 41 13.01 -1.63 19.33
CA ILE A 41 12.85 -1.88 20.77
C ILE A 41 14.25 -1.95 21.40
N PRO A 42 14.58 -1.03 22.32
CA PRO A 42 15.86 -1.04 22.98
C PRO A 42 16.00 -2.29 23.85
N ASN A 43 17.07 -3.06 23.65
CA ASN A 43 17.39 -4.18 24.52
C ASN A 43 17.90 -3.65 25.88
N PRO A 44 17.20 -3.91 27.00
CA PRO A 44 17.56 -3.33 28.29
C PRO A 44 18.90 -3.88 28.83
N ARG A 45 19.28 -5.09 28.39
CA ARG A 45 20.55 -5.74 28.74
C ARG A 45 21.77 -5.05 28.15
N ASP A 46 21.63 -4.44 26.98
CA ASP A 46 22.70 -3.71 26.31
C ASP A 46 22.86 -2.28 26.84
N GLN A 47 21.80 -1.70 27.39
CA GLN A 47 21.77 -0.29 27.81
C GLN A 47 22.05 -0.11 29.29
N SER A 48 21.29 -0.78 30.16
CA SER A 48 21.38 -0.62 31.62
C SER A 48 21.73 -1.93 32.33
N GLY A 49 21.67 -3.06 31.64
CA GLY A 49 21.79 -4.38 32.27
C GLY A 49 20.51 -4.85 32.95
N ASP A 50 19.39 -4.15 32.74
CA ASP A 50 18.08 -4.46 33.31
C ASP A 50 17.29 -5.46 32.45
N TRP A 51 16.08 -5.80 32.91
CA TRP A 51 15.18 -6.79 32.28
C TRP A 51 13.89 -6.17 31.72
N VAL A 52 13.65 -4.88 31.96
CA VAL A 52 12.42 -4.19 31.60
C VAL A 52 12.64 -3.15 30.51
N THR A 53 11.74 -3.11 29.55
CA THR A 53 11.64 -2.02 28.55
C THR A 53 10.21 -1.50 28.49
N ASP A 54 9.99 -0.26 28.92
CA ASP A 54 8.67 0.38 28.91
C ASP A 54 8.56 1.45 27.81
N MET A 55 8.25 1.05 26.58
CA MET A 55 8.01 2.00 25.49
C MET A 55 6.58 2.56 25.49
N ALA A 56 5.65 1.91 26.19
CA ALA A 56 4.28 2.39 26.30
C ALA A 56 4.09 3.46 27.39
N GLY A 57 5.08 3.63 28.29
CA GLY A 57 5.02 4.60 29.39
C GLY A 57 3.96 4.23 30.42
N ILE A 58 3.74 2.94 30.65
CA ILE A 58 2.70 2.42 31.54
C ILE A 58 3.24 1.89 32.88
N LEU A 59 4.57 1.94 33.09
CA LEU A 59 5.22 1.50 34.32
C LEU A 59 5.95 2.65 35.01
N SER A 60 5.67 2.87 36.29
CA SER A 60 6.48 3.77 37.13
C SER A 60 7.88 3.20 37.38
N GLU A 61 8.85 4.08 37.68
CA GLU A 61 10.22 3.69 38.00
C GLU A 61 10.28 2.69 39.17
N ASP A 62 9.44 2.87 40.19
CA ASP A 62 9.34 1.95 41.34
C ASP A 62 8.87 0.55 40.92
N THR A 63 7.89 0.47 40.01
CA THR A 63 7.40 -0.81 39.48
C THR A 63 8.47 -1.48 38.62
N GLN A 64 9.17 -0.73 37.76
CA GLN A 64 10.26 -1.26 36.94
C GLN A 64 11.38 -1.81 37.82
N ALA A 65 11.77 -1.09 38.87
CA ALA A 65 12.78 -1.54 39.83
C ALA A 65 12.38 -2.84 40.55
N GLN A 66 11.12 -2.96 40.98
CA GLN A 66 10.61 -4.20 41.58
C GLN A 66 10.64 -5.39 40.62
N ILE A 67 10.25 -5.19 39.37
CA ILE A 67 10.29 -6.22 38.32
C ILE A 67 11.73 -6.64 38.05
N ASN A 68 12.64 -5.68 37.85
CA ASN A 68 14.06 -5.93 37.62
C ASN A 68 14.70 -6.72 38.76
N GLN A 69 14.37 -6.39 40.02
CA GLN A 69 14.86 -7.12 41.19
C GLN A 69 14.37 -8.57 41.20
N MET A 70 13.07 -8.80 41.00
CA MET A 70 12.52 -10.17 40.99
C MET A 70 13.14 -11.05 39.90
N ILE A 71 13.36 -10.47 38.71
CA ILE A 71 13.97 -11.20 37.60
C ILE A 71 15.46 -11.46 37.86
N SER A 72 16.19 -10.48 38.41
CA SER A 72 17.60 -10.66 38.77
C SER A 72 17.78 -11.74 39.84
N ASP A 73 16.87 -11.80 40.83
CA ASP A 73 16.88 -12.85 41.84
C ASP A 73 16.57 -14.23 41.26
N LEU A 74 15.67 -14.31 40.27
CA LEU A 74 15.40 -15.55 39.53
C LEU A 74 16.63 -16.02 38.75
N GLU A 75 17.25 -15.14 37.98
CA GLU A 75 18.45 -15.44 37.18
C GLU A 75 19.62 -15.87 38.08
N ALA A 76 19.84 -15.18 39.20
CA ALA A 76 20.85 -15.55 40.18
C ALA A 76 20.57 -16.91 40.84
N LYS A 77 19.30 -17.29 40.99
CA LYS A 77 18.89 -18.54 41.63
C LYS A 77 19.06 -19.76 40.73
N ASN A 78 18.66 -19.67 39.45
CA ASN A 78 18.60 -20.83 38.57
C ASN A 78 18.99 -20.57 37.10
N GLY A 79 19.52 -19.38 36.79
CA GLY A 79 20.00 -19.02 35.45
C GLY A 79 18.91 -18.66 34.43
N THR A 80 17.63 -18.74 34.80
CA THR A 80 16.50 -18.40 33.91
C THR A 80 16.51 -16.91 33.60
N GLU A 81 16.43 -16.55 32.31
CA GLU A 81 16.37 -15.16 31.88
C GLU A 81 14.92 -14.79 31.52
N MET A 82 14.45 -13.65 32.03
CA MET A 82 13.12 -13.15 31.71
C MET A 82 13.21 -11.68 31.27
N ALA A 83 12.43 -11.30 30.26
CA ALA A 83 12.30 -9.90 29.86
C ALA A 83 10.83 -9.46 29.95
N VAL A 84 10.59 -8.22 30.38
CA VAL A 84 9.25 -7.60 30.36
C VAL A 84 9.28 -6.40 29.43
N VAL A 85 8.41 -6.41 28.43
CA VAL A 85 8.40 -5.40 27.36
C VAL A 85 7.00 -4.84 27.22
N THR A 86 6.87 -3.51 27.25
CA THR A 86 5.63 -2.82 26.90
C THR A 86 5.84 -2.02 25.63
N VAL A 87 4.91 -2.11 24.70
CA VAL A 87 4.93 -1.37 23.44
C VAL A 87 3.58 -0.71 23.15
N PRO A 88 3.57 0.42 22.43
CA PRO A 88 2.32 1.02 21.96
C PRO A 88 1.53 0.12 20.99
N SER A 89 2.20 -0.60 20.08
CA SER A 89 1.57 -1.55 19.13
C SER A 89 2.63 -2.47 18.51
N THR A 90 2.24 -3.68 18.10
CA THR A 90 3.06 -4.66 17.35
C THR A 90 2.75 -4.68 15.85
N SER A 91 2.10 -3.63 15.33
CA SER A 91 1.52 -3.57 13.97
C SER A 91 2.50 -3.73 12.79
N SER A 92 3.81 -3.85 13.04
CA SER A 92 4.82 -4.16 12.02
C SER A 92 4.94 -5.66 11.70
N ALA A 93 4.41 -6.54 12.55
CA ALA A 93 4.45 -8.00 12.38
C ALA A 93 3.08 -8.59 11.96
N ALA A 94 3.10 -9.85 11.50
CA ALA A 94 1.89 -10.55 11.04
C ALA A 94 0.87 -10.78 12.18
N SER A 95 1.34 -10.93 13.42
CA SER A 95 0.52 -10.96 14.64
C SER A 95 1.35 -10.56 15.88
N PRO A 96 0.72 -10.19 17.01
CA PRO A 96 1.44 -9.95 18.27
C PRO A 96 2.26 -11.14 18.76
N LYS A 97 1.80 -12.38 18.47
CA LYS A 97 2.54 -13.60 18.77
C LYS A 97 3.81 -13.69 17.91
N ASP A 98 3.70 -13.46 16.61
CA ASP A 98 4.86 -13.46 15.71
C ASP A 98 5.87 -12.39 16.12
N PHE A 99 5.38 -11.22 16.53
CA PHE A 99 6.23 -10.14 17.06
C PHE A 99 6.99 -10.58 18.33
N ALA A 100 6.30 -11.23 19.27
CA ALA A 100 6.92 -11.72 20.50
C ALA A 100 8.00 -12.76 20.19
N THR A 101 7.72 -13.73 19.31
CA THR A 101 8.69 -14.75 18.88
C THR A 101 9.88 -14.12 18.13
N GLU A 102 9.65 -13.13 17.26
CA GLU A 102 10.73 -12.42 16.56
C GLU A 102 11.60 -11.62 17.54
N LEU A 103 10.99 -10.89 18.48
CA LEU A 103 11.70 -10.13 19.51
C LEU A 103 12.51 -11.06 20.43
N PHE A 104 11.92 -12.17 20.86
CA PHE A 104 12.58 -13.18 21.69
C PHE A 104 13.88 -13.68 21.02
N ASN A 105 13.77 -14.08 19.76
CA ASN A 105 14.89 -14.63 19.00
C ASN A 105 15.90 -13.54 18.59
N TYR A 106 15.44 -12.32 18.31
CA TYR A 106 16.31 -11.19 18.00
C TYR A 106 17.18 -10.80 19.20
N TRP A 107 16.60 -10.78 20.40
CA TRP A 107 17.33 -10.52 21.64
C TRP A 107 18.11 -11.74 22.14
N GLY A 108 17.74 -12.95 21.72
CA GLY A 108 18.37 -14.19 22.17
C GLY A 108 18.09 -14.47 23.65
N ILE A 109 16.84 -14.30 24.09
CA ILE A 109 16.46 -14.39 25.50
C ILE A 109 16.64 -15.84 26.00
N GLY A 110 17.39 -16.02 27.10
CA GLY A 110 17.74 -17.32 27.66
C GLY A 110 19.22 -17.64 27.46
N LYS A 111 19.76 -18.61 28.22
CA LYS A 111 21.14 -19.06 28.05
C LYS A 111 21.27 -19.98 26.83
N ALA A 112 22.30 -19.77 26.02
CA ALA A 112 22.59 -20.61 24.86
C ALA A 112 22.72 -22.09 25.24
N GLY A 113 21.92 -22.93 24.57
CA GLY A 113 21.89 -24.37 24.80
C GLY A 113 21.04 -24.82 26.00
N GLU A 114 20.63 -23.90 26.88
CA GLU A 114 19.62 -24.16 27.90
C GLU A 114 18.23 -23.70 27.46
N ASP A 115 18.13 -22.68 26.59
CA ASP A 115 16.88 -22.11 26.08
C ASP A 115 15.87 -21.77 27.20
N ASN A 116 16.39 -21.34 28.34
CA ASN A 116 15.64 -21.09 29.57
C ASN A 116 15.09 -19.65 29.64
N GLY A 117 14.71 -19.08 28.49
CA GLY A 117 14.25 -17.71 28.35
C GLY A 117 12.74 -17.55 28.46
N VAL A 118 12.26 -16.41 28.95
CA VAL A 118 10.85 -16.00 28.94
C VAL A 118 10.70 -14.54 28.53
N LEU A 119 9.88 -14.24 27.53
CA LEU A 119 9.49 -12.87 27.19
C LEU A 119 8.04 -12.63 27.61
N PHE A 120 7.80 -11.56 28.35
CA PHE A 120 6.47 -11.09 28.73
C PHE A 120 6.19 -9.75 28.03
N LEU A 121 5.46 -9.81 26.92
CA LEU A 121 5.15 -8.68 26.06
C LEU A 121 3.73 -8.16 26.27
N ILE A 122 3.60 -6.83 26.39
CA ILE A 122 2.32 -6.13 26.49
C ILE A 122 2.23 -5.12 25.35
N SER A 123 1.24 -5.30 24.48
CA SER A 123 0.89 -4.33 23.43
C SER A 123 -0.39 -3.59 23.79
N VAL A 124 -0.25 -2.31 24.13
CA VAL A 124 -1.36 -1.50 24.65
C VAL A 124 -2.40 -1.20 23.56
N GLY A 125 -1.94 -0.77 22.38
CA GLY A 125 -2.79 -0.43 21.24
C GLY A 125 -3.52 -1.63 20.66
N ASP A 126 -2.89 -2.81 20.71
CA ASP A 126 -3.50 -4.05 20.23
C ASP A 126 -4.38 -4.73 21.31
N ARG A 127 -4.37 -4.18 22.54
CA ARG A 127 -5.01 -4.75 23.73
C ARG A 127 -4.66 -6.22 23.94
N ARG A 128 -3.39 -6.55 23.73
CA ARG A 128 -2.88 -7.91 23.68
C ARG A 128 -1.67 -8.13 24.58
N VAL A 129 -1.67 -9.26 25.27
CA VAL A 129 -0.54 -9.75 26.06
C VAL A 129 -0.05 -11.06 25.46
N GLU A 130 1.26 -11.22 25.38
CA GLU A 130 1.93 -12.43 24.93
C GLU A 130 3.02 -12.81 25.93
N ILE A 131 3.10 -14.09 26.27
CA ILE A 131 4.23 -14.66 27.00
C ILE A 131 4.84 -15.73 26.12
N GLU A 132 6.06 -15.48 25.66
CA GLU A 132 6.87 -16.42 24.87
C GLU A 132 7.82 -17.17 25.80
N THR A 133 7.91 -18.48 25.62
CA THR A 133 8.82 -19.33 26.40
C THR A 133 9.83 -20.03 25.49
N GLY A 134 11.09 -20.10 25.93
CA GLY A 134 12.10 -20.94 25.31
C GLY A 134 11.91 -22.42 25.65
N TYR A 135 12.52 -23.29 24.86
CA TYR A 135 12.35 -24.75 24.99
C TYR A 135 12.75 -25.30 26.37
N GLY A 136 13.73 -24.69 27.03
CA GLY A 136 14.26 -25.13 28.32
C GLY A 136 13.26 -25.03 29.47
N VAL A 137 12.26 -24.16 29.36
CA VAL A 137 11.29 -23.89 30.43
C VAL A 137 9.92 -24.49 30.15
N GLU A 138 9.64 -25.05 28.96
CA GLU A 138 8.33 -25.62 28.60
C GLU A 138 7.85 -26.71 29.58
N GLY A 139 8.76 -27.50 30.14
CA GLY A 139 8.42 -28.52 31.14
C GLY A 139 7.90 -27.95 32.47
N ILE A 140 8.36 -26.75 32.84
CA ILE A 140 8.01 -26.06 34.10
C ILE A 140 6.85 -25.06 33.85
N LEU A 141 6.84 -24.43 32.69
CA LEU A 141 5.92 -23.39 32.29
C LEU A 141 5.33 -23.69 30.90
N PRO A 142 4.51 -24.76 30.78
CA PRO A 142 3.84 -25.09 29.51
C PRO A 142 2.75 -24.06 29.17
N ASP A 143 2.36 -23.98 27.89
CA ASP A 143 1.37 -23.04 27.36
C ASP A 143 0.09 -22.96 28.19
N ALA A 144 -0.43 -24.10 28.66
CA ALA A 144 -1.63 -24.16 29.49
C ALA A 144 -1.46 -23.44 30.84
N ARG A 145 -0.26 -23.52 31.43
CA ARG A 145 0.08 -22.82 32.69
C ARG A 145 0.27 -21.34 32.44
N VAL A 146 0.92 -20.96 31.34
CA VAL A 146 1.06 -19.56 30.90
C VAL A 146 -0.31 -18.92 30.68
N GLY A 147 -1.19 -19.58 29.92
CA GLY A 147 -2.55 -19.11 29.67
C GLY A 147 -3.35 -18.94 30.96
N ASN A 148 -3.20 -19.86 31.93
CA ASN A 148 -3.85 -19.71 33.23
C ASN A 148 -3.36 -18.48 34.01
N ILE A 149 -2.05 -18.18 33.98
CA ILE A 149 -1.50 -16.97 34.60
C ILE A 149 -2.09 -15.72 33.93
N ILE A 150 -2.15 -15.71 32.60
CA ILE A 150 -2.74 -14.60 31.83
C ILE A 150 -4.19 -14.37 32.23
N ASP A 151 -5.02 -15.43 32.20
CA ASP A 151 -6.45 -15.34 32.46
C ASP A 151 -6.79 -14.97 33.91
N THR A 152 -5.96 -15.39 34.87
CA THR A 152 -6.30 -15.26 36.30
C THR A 152 -5.56 -14.14 37.01
N LYS A 153 -4.37 -13.75 36.54
CA LYS A 153 -3.51 -12.73 37.21
C LYS A 153 -3.40 -11.45 36.41
N ILE A 154 -3.40 -11.52 35.07
CA ILE A 154 -3.07 -10.40 34.19
C ILE A 154 -4.34 -9.74 33.64
N ILE A 155 -5.11 -10.44 32.80
CA ILE A 155 -6.27 -9.89 32.08
C ILE A 155 -7.30 -9.21 33.01
N PRO A 156 -7.68 -9.78 34.18
CA PRO A 156 -8.67 -9.14 35.04
C PRO A 156 -8.27 -7.74 35.50
N LYS A 157 -6.96 -7.48 35.67
CA LYS A 157 -6.43 -6.17 36.06
C LYS A 157 -6.35 -5.21 34.87
N PHE A 158 -5.93 -5.70 33.70
CA PHE A 158 -5.92 -4.91 32.47
C PHE A 158 -7.32 -4.43 32.08
N LYS A 159 -8.36 -5.25 32.28
CA LYS A 159 -9.76 -4.86 32.09
C LYS A 159 -10.22 -3.71 33.01
N GLN A 160 -9.54 -3.52 34.13
CA GLN A 160 -9.80 -2.43 35.10
C GLN A 160 -8.89 -1.21 34.85
N GLY A 161 -8.03 -1.25 33.83
CA GLY A 161 -7.01 -0.22 33.56
C GLY A 161 -5.80 -0.28 34.50
N ASP A 162 -5.71 -1.29 35.37
CA ASP A 162 -4.57 -1.51 36.28
C ASP A 162 -3.45 -2.28 35.55
N PHE A 163 -2.74 -1.59 34.65
CA PHE A 163 -1.64 -2.19 33.88
C PHE A 163 -0.42 -2.50 34.75
N GLU A 164 0.02 -1.57 35.60
CA GLU A 164 1.14 -1.79 36.52
C GLU A 164 0.89 -2.99 37.42
N GLY A 165 -0.28 -3.05 38.07
CA GLY A 165 -0.63 -4.17 38.94
C GLY A 165 -0.77 -5.48 38.18
N GLY A 166 -1.20 -5.45 36.91
CA GLY A 166 -1.33 -6.63 36.07
C GLY A 166 0.03 -7.20 35.67
N ILE A 167 0.95 -6.34 35.25
CA ILE A 167 2.32 -6.71 34.89
C ILE A 167 3.06 -7.23 36.13
N LEU A 168 2.99 -6.50 37.26
CA LEU A 168 3.64 -6.93 38.51
C LEU A 168 3.11 -8.28 39.01
N ALA A 169 1.79 -8.51 38.95
CA ALA A 169 1.18 -9.78 39.33
C ALA A 169 1.58 -10.92 38.37
N GLY A 170 1.64 -10.63 37.07
CA GLY A 170 2.11 -11.56 36.04
C GLY A 170 3.56 -11.98 36.26
N THR A 171 4.47 -11.02 36.38
CA THR A 171 5.89 -11.26 36.66
C THR A 171 6.06 -12.10 37.91
N LYS A 172 5.40 -11.73 39.01
CA LYS A 172 5.48 -12.49 40.27
C LYS A 172 5.02 -13.93 40.12
N ALA A 173 3.92 -14.16 39.40
CA ALA A 173 3.40 -15.51 39.15
C ALA A 173 4.38 -16.35 38.32
N LEU A 174 4.96 -15.76 37.26
CA LEU A 174 5.95 -16.42 36.42
C LEU A 174 7.22 -16.75 37.22
N VAL A 175 7.75 -15.81 38.00
CA VAL A 175 8.93 -16.03 38.86
C VAL A 175 8.68 -17.15 39.86
N ILE A 176 7.50 -17.20 40.50
CA ILE A 176 7.18 -18.28 41.44
C ILE A 176 7.20 -19.64 40.74
N VAL A 177 6.59 -19.74 39.55
CA VAL A 177 6.55 -21.00 38.79
C VAL A 177 7.94 -21.43 38.35
N LEU A 178 8.73 -20.51 37.79
CA LEU A 178 10.07 -20.78 37.27
C LEU A 178 11.09 -21.05 38.39
N ALA A 179 10.87 -20.49 39.59
CA ALA A 179 11.71 -20.73 40.75
C ALA A 179 11.38 -22.03 41.51
N SER A 180 10.31 -22.74 41.11
CA SER A 180 9.86 -24.00 41.71
C SER A 180 10.49 -25.20 40.99
N GLU A 181 10.88 -26.24 41.72
CA GLU A 181 11.25 -27.52 41.12
C GLU A 181 10.00 -28.19 40.50
N PRO A 182 10.15 -29.04 39.45
CA PRO A 182 9.01 -29.57 38.70
C PRO A 182 8.15 -30.54 39.54
N ASP A 183 7.21 -29.98 40.31
CA ASP A 183 6.15 -30.75 40.94
C ASP A 183 5.02 -31.03 39.95
N THR A 184 4.69 -32.32 39.86
CA THR A 184 3.68 -32.94 39.01
C THR A 184 2.26 -32.52 39.41
N VAL A 185 1.87 -31.29 39.06
CA VAL A 185 0.46 -30.87 39.20
C VAL A 185 -0.31 -31.32 37.95
N GLY A 186 -1.18 -32.32 38.16
CA GLY A 186 -2.00 -32.97 37.14
C GLY A 186 -2.81 -31.99 36.30
N ILE A 187 -2.73 -32.21 34.99
CA ILE A 187 -3.47 -31.48 33.95
C ILE A 187 -4.94 -31.89 34.01
N VAL A 188 -5.82 -30.92 34.27
CA VAL A 188 -7.24 -31.04 33.93
C VAL A 188 -7.38 -30.61 32.47
N PRO A 189 -7.78 -31.49 31.53
CA PRO A 189 -7.99 -31.08 30.15
C PRO A 189 -9.18 -30.13 30.09
N ARG A 190 -8.99 -28.91 29.58
CA ARG A 190 -10.10 -28.02 29.25
C ARG A 190 -10.51 -28.23 27.80
N ALA A 191 -11.82 -28.40 27.60
CA ALA A 191 -12.50 -28.41 26.32
C ALA A 191 -12.12 -27.17 25.50
N GLY A 192 -11.76 -27.40 24.24
CA GLY A 192 -11.39 -26.36 23.28
C GLY A 192 -12.50 -25.32 23.16
N VAL A 193 -12.16 -24.07 23.44
CA VAL A 193 -12.92 -22.93 22.96
C VAL A 193 -12.39 -22.67 21.56
N THR A 194 -13.21 -23.04 20.59
CA THR A 194 -13.02 -22.76 19.17
C THR A 194 -12.74 -21.27 18.96
N GLY A 195 -11.83 -20.98 18.03
CA GLY A 195 -11.26 -19.66 17.78
C GLY A 195 -12.28 -18.55 17.59
N ASP A 196 -11.78 -17.33 17.77
CA ASP A 196 -12.45 -16.08 17.45
C ASP A 196 -12.88 -16.10 15.97
N GLU A 197 -14.09 -16.60 15.73
CA GLU A 197 -14.83 -16.33 14.49
C GLU A 197 -15.04 -14.81 14.40
N PRO A 198 -14.75 -14.17 13.26
CA PRO A 198 -15.00 -12.75 13.08
C PRO A 198 -16.48 -12.50 13.36
N THR A 199 -16.76 -11.74 14.43
CA THR A 199 -18.14 -11.39 14.82
C THR A 199 -18.89 -10.88 13.59
N PHE A 200 -20.08 -11.44 13.31
CA PHE A 200 -20.93 -11.11 12.15
C PHE A 200 -21.01 -9.61 11.80
N ILE A 201 -20.84 -8.73 12.79
CA ILE A 201 -20.84 -7.27 12.68
C ILE A 201 -19.67 -6.74 11.84
N SER A 202 -18.44 -7.26 11.98
CA SER A 202 -17.29 -6.79 11.22
C SER A 202 -17.37 -7.17 9.74
N LEU A 203 -17.89 -8.36 9.45
CA LEU A 203 -18.12 -8.85 8.10
C LEU A 203 -19.25 -8.08 7.39
N LEU A 204 -20.28 -7.67 8.15
CA LEU A 204 -21.39 -6.86 7.63
C LEU A 204 -20.99 -5.41 7.36
N LEU A 205 -20.14 -4.80 8.20
CA LEU A 205 -19.59 -3.45 7.96
C LEU A 205 -18.66 -3.42 6.74
N GLY A 206 -17.77 -4.41 6.60
CA GLY A 206 -16.87 -4.51 5.45
C GLY A 206 -17.61 -4.65 4.11
N THR A 207 -18.67 -5.45 4.08
CA THR A 207 -19.47 -5.66 2.85
C THR A 207 -20.26 -4.42 2.44
N VAL A 208 -20.83 -3.68 3.39
CA VAL A 208 -21.57 -2.42 3.09
C VAL A 208 -20.65 -1.36 2.49
N VAL A 209 -19.44 -1.20 3.03
CA VAL A 209 -18.46 -0.24 2.50
C VAL A 209 -18.03 -0.62 1.08
N LEU A 210 -17.74 -1.91 0.84
CA LEU A 210 -17.32 -2.38 -0.47
C LEU A 210 -18.43 -2.20 -1.53
N VAL A 211 -19.67 -2.53 -1.19
CA VAL A 211 -20.83 -2.30 -2.07
C VAL A 211 -21.02 -0.80 -2.33
N GLY A 212 -20.87 0.04 -1.30
CA GLY A 212 -20.94 1.50 -1.44
C GLY A 212 -19.92 2.04 -2.44
N ILE A 213 -18.67 1.58 -2.38
CA ILE A 213 -17.61 1.97 -3.31
C ILE A 213 -17.92 1.49 -4.74
N VAL A 214 -18.39 0.26 -4.91
CA VAL A 214 -18.77 -0.27 -6.24
C VAL A 214 -19.92 0.52 -6.86
N VAL A 215 -20.93 0.89 -6.06
CA VAL A 215 -22.06 1.69 -6.53
C VAL A 215 -21.61 3.11 -6.88
N LEU A 216 -20.79 3.75 -6.05
CA LEU A 216 -20.25 5.09 -6.30
C LEU A 216 -19.39 5.12 -7.57
N THR A 217 -18.47 4.16 -7.72
CA THR A 217 -17.61 4.07 -8.90
C THR A 217 -18.41 3.78 -10.17
N GLY A 218 -19.41 2.90 -10.09
CA GLY A 218 -20.35 2.64 -11.20
C GLY A 218 -21.18 3.88 -11.56
N TYR A 219 -21.66 4.62 -10.56
CA TYR A 219 -22.44 5.85 -10.78
C TYR A 219 -21.59 6.96 -11.41
N VAL A 220 -20.36 7.15 -10.94
CA VAL A 220 -19.40 8.09 -11.55
C VAL A 220 -19.11 7.67 -12.99
N PHE A 221 -18.78 6.40 -13.24
CA PHE A 221 -18.56 5.89 -14.60
C PHE A 221 -19.77 6.11 -15.51
N TYR A 222 -20.99 5.91 -15.00
CA TYR A 222 -22.23 6.20 -15.73
C TYR A 222 -22.38 7.68 -16.08
N LEU A 223 -22.09 8.59 -15.15
CA LEU A 223 -22.12 10.05 -15.41
C LEU A 223 -21.07 10.46 -16.44
N LEU A 224 -19.87 9.87 -16.38
CA LEU A 224 -18.78 10.14 -17.32
C LEU A 224 -19.00 9.55 -18.71
N SER A 225 -19.74 8.45 -18.79
CA SER A 225 -20.10 7.81 -20.06
C SER A 225 -21.27 8.52 -20.77
N ARG A 226 -21.87 9.55 -20.16
CA ARG A 226 -22.94 10.31 -20.80
C ARG A 226 -22.41 11.02 -22.05
N PRO A 227 -23.04 10.81 -23.22
CA PRO A 227 -22.61 11.46 -24.43
C PRO A 227 -22.76 12.99 -24.33
N GLU A 228 -21.76 13.70 -24.83
CA GLU A 228 -21.80 15.16 -24.91
C GLU A 228 -22.74 15.58 -26.04
N LYS A 229 -23.73 16.44 -25.73
CA LYS A 229 -24.63 17.01 -26.74
C LYS A 229 -23.95 18.23 -27.37
N ILE A 230 -23.75 18.18 -28.67
CA ILE A 230 -23.09 19.24 -29.44
C ILE A 230 -24.05 19.78 -30.49
N PHE A 231 -24.20 21.10 -30.52
CA PHE A 231 -24.98 21.78 -31.53
C PHE A 231 -24.08 22.16 -32.71
N LEU A 232 -24.41 21.68 -33.90
CA LEU A 232 -23.73 21.97 -35.16
C LEU A 232 -24.64 22.80 -36.06
N GLN A 233 -24.06 23.72 -36.82
CA GLN A 233 -24.79 24.40 -37.88
C GLN A 233 -25.13 23.41 -39.01
N PRO A 234 -26.16 23.66 -39.84
CA PRO A 234 -26.51 22.76 -40.94
C PRO A 234 -25.41 22.62 -42.00
N GLU A 235 -24.63 23.68 -42.20
CA GLU A 235 -23.46 23.73 -43.08
C GLU A 235 -22.24 24.18 -42.29
N GLY A 236 -21.09 23.58 -42.59
CA GLY A 236 -19.83 24.06 -42.05
C GLY A 236 -18.82 22.95 -41.81
N TYR A 237 -17.77 23.34 -41.11
CA TYR A 237 -16.66 22.47 -40.74
C TYR A 237 -16.36 22.62 -39.25
N THR A 238 -16.19 21.52 -38.55
CA THR A 238 -15.80 21.54 -37.13
C THR A 238 -14.80 20.44 -36.83
N ARG A 239 -13.78 20.79 -36.07
CA ARG A 239 -12.72 19.88 -35.62
C ARG A 239 -12.86 19.64 -34.12
N ARG A 240 -12.87 18.38 -33.69
CA ARG A 240 -12.98 17.98 -32.28
C ARG A 240 -12.23 16.68 -32.03
N LYS A 241 -11.95 16.38 -30.76
CA LYS A 241 -11.44 15.07 -30.38
C LYS A 241 -12.52 14.00 -30.57
N GLN A 242 -12.08 12.80 -30.96
CA GLN A 242 -12.94 11.62 -31.03
C GLN A 242 -13.62 11.40 -29.66
N GLY A 243 -14.83 10.86 -29.64
CA GLY A 243 -15.58 10.72 -28.40
C GLY A 243 -17.00 10.26 -28.66
N ASN A 244 -17.76 10.09 -27.58
CA ASN A 244 -19.18 9.74 -27.66
C ASN A 244 -20.02 11.03 -27.78
N HIS A 245 -20.17 11.51 -29.00
CA HIS A 245 -20.85 12.77 -29.30
C HIS A 245 -22.25 12.52 -29.86
N ILE A 246 -23.24 13.25 -29.36
CA ILE A 246 -24.56 13.35 -29.99
C ILE A 246 -24.64 14.71 -30.67
N PHE A 247 -24.71 14.70 -32.00
CA PHE A 247 -24.83 15.91 -32.81
C PHE A 247 -26.29 16.28 -33.03
N SER A 248 -26.62 17.53 -32.71
CA SER A 248 -27.94 18.13 -32.93
C SER A 248 -27.78 19.43 -33.73
N CYS A 249 -28.80 19.80 -34.49
CA CYS A 249 -28.78 21.02 -35.27
C CYS A 249 -28.91 22.25 -34.36
N ALA A 250 -28.08 23.27 -34.57
CA ALA A 250 -28.11 24.51 -33.82
C ALA A 250 -29.39 25.32 -34.09
N ASP A 251 -29.95 25.22 -35.28
CA ASP A 251 -31.11 26.04 -35.71
C ASP A 251 -32.44 25.46 -35.22
N CYS A 252 -32.63 24.14 -35.35
CA CYS A 252 -33.91 23.48 -35.05
C CYS A 252 -33.83 22.54 -33.84
N GLN A 253 -32.65 22.37 -33.22
CA GLN A 253 -32.40 21.50 -32.07
C GLN A 253 -32.71 20.00 -32.26
N GLN A 254 -33.01 19.58 -33.49
CA GLN A 254 -33.27 18.18 -33.83
C GLN A 254 -31.95 17.39 -33.99
N PRO A 255 -31.95 16.08 -33.72
CA PRO A 255 -30.78 15.23 -33.94
C PRO A 255 -30.40 15.22 -35.42
N MET A 256 -29.10 15.24 -35.71
CA MET A 256 -28.60 15.13 -37.08
C MET A 256 -28.39 13.66 -37.44
N ALA A 257 -28.55 13.35 -38.73
CA ALA A 257 -28.30 12.02 -39.27
C ALA A 257 -26.93 11.98 -39.95
N LYS A 258 -26.26 10.84 -39.86
CA LYS A 258 -24.98 10.63 -40.51
C LYS A 258 -25.17 10.41 -42.01
N VAL A 259 -24.35 11.07 -42.81
CA VAL A 259 -24.36 11.02 -44.26
C VAL A 259 -23.40 9.94 -44.75
N ASP A 260 -23.68 9.35 -45.91
CA ASP A 260 -22.79 8.39 -46.57
C ASP A 260 -21.42 9.01 -46.89
N SER A 261 -20.35 8.23 -46.74
CA SER A 261 -18.99 8.76 -46.90
C SER A 261 -18.67 9.21 -48.31
N SER A 262 -19.30 8.59 -49.33
CA SER A 262 -19.10 8.95 -50.73
C SER A 262 -19.48 10.40 -51.05
N LEU A 263 -20.44 10.97 -50.31
CA LEU A 263 -20.96 12.31 -50.56
C LEU A 263 -19.97 13.42 -50.17
N PHE A 264 -19.16 13.21 -49.13
CA PHE A 264 -18.19 14.20 -48.67
C PHE A 264 -16.73 13.85 -49.02
N GLU A 265 -16.41 12.59 -49.31
CA GLU A 265 -15.03 12.18 -49.66
C GLU A 265 -14.47 12.91 -50.90
N SER A 266 -15.32 13.26 -51.86
CA SER A 266 -14.93 14.05 -53.03
C SER A 266 -14.51 15.48 -52.67
N SER A 267 -15.10 16.04 -51.60
CA SER A 267 -14.84 17.40 -51.11
C SER A 267 -13.59 17.51 -50.22
N LEU A 268 -13.06 16.38 -49.72
CA LEU A 268 -11.88 16.38 -48.85
C LEU A 268 -10.61 16.74 -49.62
N THR A 269 -9.78 17.58 -49.01
CA THR A 269 -8.46 17.96 -49.51
C THR A 269 -7.47 16.79 -49.47
N LEU A 270 -6.36 16.89 -50.21
CA LEU A 270 -5.30 15.86 -50.23
C LEU A 270 -4.75 15.59 -48.81
N GLN A 271 -4.55 16.65 -48.03
CA GLN A 271 -4.04 16.58 -46.66
C GLN A 271 -5.03 15.83 -45.75
N GLN A 272 -6.33 16.15 -45.84
CA GLN A 272 -7.38 15.52 -45.06
C GLN A 272 -7.56 14.03 -45.42
N LYS A 273 -7.51 13.68 -46.72
CA LYS A 273 -7.52 12.29 -47.17
C LYS A 273 -6.36 11.50 -46.61
N ALA A 274 -5.16 12.08 -46.58
CA ALA A 274 -4.00 11.45 -45.97
C ALA A 274 -4.18 11.26 -44.46
N ALA A 275 -4.72 12.25 -43.75
CA ALA A 275 -5.01 12.14 -42.32
C ALA A 275 -6.03 11.04 -41.99
N GLN A 276 -7.06 10.90 -42.85
CA GLN A 276 -8.04 9.82 -42.79
C GLN A 276 -7.40 8.45 -43.05
N ASN A 277 -6.58 8.32 -44.08
CA ASN A 277 -5.88 7.08 -44.41
C ASN A 277 -4.89 6.65 -43.32
N LEU A 278 -4.26 7.61 -42.62
CA LEU A 278 -3.42 7.35 -41.46
C LEU A 278 -4.21 6.93 -40.21
N GLY A 279 -5.53 7.12 -40.20
CA GLY A 279 -6.38 6.92 -39.01
C GLY A 279 -6.18 7.99 -37.93
N SER A 280 -5.51 9.10 -38.28
CA SER A 280 -5.22 10.21 -37.35
C SER A 280 -6.45 11.10 -37.12
N VAL A 281 -7.29 11.25 -38.14
CA VAL A 281 -8.54 12.02 -38.11
C VAL A 281 -9.60 11.22 -38.84
N LYS A 282 -10.78 11.10 -38.25
CA LYS A 282 -11.95 10.48 -38.88
C LYS A 282 -12.93 11.57 -39.32
N PHE A 283 -13.21 11.65 -40.61
CA PHE A 283 -14.20 12.60 -41.12
C PHE A 283 -15.58 11.96 -41.18
N GLU A 284 -16.59 12.69 -40.72
CA GLU A 284 -17.99 12.30 -40.77
C GLU A 284 -18.85 13.47 -41.23
N GLY A 285 -19.71 13.23 -42.22
CA GLY A 285 -20.74 14.17 -42.63
C GLY A 285 -22.02 13.98 -41.81
N TRP A 286 -22.61 15.07 -41.34
CA TRP A 286 -23.87 15.08 -40.62
C TRP A 286 -24.85 16.03 -41.30
N ASN A 287 -26.07 15.58 -41.57
CA ASN A 287 -27.12 16.42 -42.12
C ASN A 287 -28.31 16.55 -41.17
N CYS A 288 -28.97 17.70 -41.21
CA CYS A 288 -30.23 17.91 -40.50
C CYS A 288 -31.38 17.69 -41.48
N LEU A 289 -32.18 16.63 -41.27
CA LEU A 289 -33.29 16.30 -42.16
C LEU A 289 -34.35 17.43 -42.21
N GLN A 290 -34.56 18.13 -41.11
CA GLN A 290 -35.56 19.19 -41.02
C GLN A 290 -35.13 20.47 -41.76
N CYS A 291 -33.88 20.91 -41.60
CA CYS A 291 -33.37 22.12 -42.26
C CYS A 291 -33.06 21.88 -43.75
N ASN A 292 -32.74 20.63 -44.13
CA ASN A 292 -32.46 20.27 -45.51
C ASN A 292 -33.72 20.21 -46.38
N GLN A 293 -34.89 19.85 -45.82
CA GLN A 293 -36.15 19.85 -46.57
C GLN A 293 -36.56 21.25 -47.09
N ASN A 294 -36.09 22.32 -46.45
CA ASN A 294 -36.42 23.69 -46.84
C ASN A 294 -35.45 24.28 -47.87
N ASN A 295 -34.38 23.57 -48.22
CA ASN A 295 -33.33 24.03 -49.14
C ASN A 295 -33.22 23.07 -50.33
N ASN A 296 -33.15 23.61 -51.56
CA ASN A 296 -33.06 22.78 -52.78
C ASN A 296 -31.71 22.05 -52.96
N HIS A 297 -30.75 22.22 -52.05
CA HIS A 297 -29.43 21.59 -52.11
C HIS A 297 -29.20 20.73 -50.86
N GLN A 298 -28.60 19.55 -51.05
CA GLN A 298 -28.19 18.71 -49.92
C GLN A 298 -27.03 19.36 -49.17
N VAL A 299 -27.34 19.93 -48.01
CA VAL A 299 -26.34 20.57 -47.14
C VAL A 299 -25.94 19.59 -46.03
N PHE A 300 -24.64 19.51 -45.75
CA PHE A 300 -24.09 18.72 -44.65
C PHE A 300 -23.01 19.50 -43.91
N HIS A 301 -22.85 19.18 -42.62
CA HIS A 301 -21.78 19.68 -41.78
C HIS A 301 -20.69 18.61 -41.67
N LEU A 302 -19.45 18.99 -41.99
CA LEU A 302 -18.31 18.09 -41.94
C LEU A 302 -17.65 18.15 -40.55
N VAL A 303 -17.61 17.02 -39.86
CA VAL A 303 -16.97 16.87 -38.55
C VAL A 303 -15.68 16.08 -38.71
N ALA A 304 -14.57 16.68 -38.29
CA ALA A 304 -13.26 16.04 -38.22
C ALA A 304 -12.97 15.62 -36.78
N LEU A 305 -12.99 14.31 -36.53
CA LEU A 305 -12.76 13.69 -35.23
C LEU A 305 -11.30 13.23 -35.10
N GLU A 306 -10.52 13.97 -34.33
CA GLU A 306 -9.09 13.70 -34.12
C GLU A 306 -8.86 12.57 -33.11
N SER A 307 -7.93 11.67 -33.42
CA SER A 307 -7.51 10.58 -32.52
C SER A 307 -6.85 11.11 -31.25
N TYR A 308 -7.01 10.40 -30.13
CA TYR A 308 -6.27 10.65 -28.88
C TYR A 308 -4.83 10.10 -28.89
N SER A 309 -4.45 9.35 -29.92
CA SER A 309 -3.14 8.71 -29.96
C SER A 309 -2.03 9.76 -30.00
N PRO A 310 -1.07 9.75 -29.04
CA PRO A 310 0.05 10.70 -29.01
C PRO A 310 1.07 10.46 -30.14
N ARG A 311 0.84 9.45 -30.98
CA ARG A 311 1.70 9.11 -32.12
C ARG A 311 1.51 10.05 -33.31
N PHE A 312 0.34 10.68 -33.42
CA PHE A 312 0.02 11.64 -34.48
C PHE A 312 0.21 13.06 -33.97
N ARG A 313 0.82 13.92 -34.77
CA ARG A 313 0.97 15.35 -34.49
C ARG A 313 0.55 16.18 -35.68
N GLU A 314 0.15 17.40 -35.39
CA GLU A 314 -0.12 18.41 -36.40
C GLU A 314 1.17 18.84 -37.08
N CYS A 315 1.14 18.89 -38.41
CA CYS A 315 2.26 19.35 -39.21
C CYS A 315 2.26 20.89 -39.29
N PRO A 316 3.39 21.56 -39.04
CA PRO A 316 3.46 23.02 -39.16
C PRO A 316 3.39 23.54 -40.61
N HIS A 317 3.53 22.67 -41.62
CA HIS A 317 3.44 23.07 -43.03
C HIS A 317 2.11 22.74 -43.69
N CYS A 318 1.45 21.65 -43.29
CA CYS A 318 0.19 21.22 -43.90
C CYS A 318 -1.02 21.32 -42.96
N GLU A 319 -0.83 21.79 -41.72
CA GLU A 319 -1.87 22.07 -40.70
C GLU A 319 -2.82 20.89 -40.40
N GLU A 320 -2.34 19.67 -40.69
CA GLU A 320 -3.10 18.45 -40.56
C GLU A 320 -2.32 17.42 -39.73
N LEU A 321 -3.02 16.49 -39.08
CA LEU A 321 -2.51 15.49 -38.12
C LEU A 321 -1.72 14.34 -38.79
N THR A 322 -0.85 14.67 -39.72
CA THR A 322 -0.17 13.72 -40.62
C THR A 322 1.27 13.40 -40.24
N VAL A 323 1.78 13.98 -39.14
CA VAL A 323 3.13 13.71 -38.65
C VAL A 323 3.14 12.45 -37.79
N THR A 324 4.00 11.50 -38.14
CA THR A 324 4.26 10.30 -37.34
C THR A 324 5.66 10.37 -36.71
N ARG A 325 5.75 9.84 -35.49
CA ARG A 325 7.02 9.77 -34.74
C ARG A 325 7.62 8.37 -34.81
N SER A 326 8.89 8.29 -35.18
CA SER A 326 9.72 7.10 -35.01
C SER A 326 10.90 7.39 -34.09
N GLU A 327 11.43 6.34 -33.46
CA GLU A 327 12.56 6.46 -32.54
C GLU A 327 13.67 5.52 -32.99
N LYS A 328 14.91 6.01 -32.97
CA LYS A 328 16.11 5.23 -33.27
C LYS A 328 17.09 5.36 -32.13
N THR A 329 17.45 4.25 -31.49
CA THR A 329 18.48 4.27 -30.45
C THR A 329 19.85 4.48 -31.08
N ILE A 330 20.51 5.58 -30.73
CA ILE A 330 21.90 5.87 -31.15
C ILE A 330 22.86 5.13 -30.22
N GLN A 331 22.59 5.22 -28.90
CA GLN A 331 23.43 4.65 -27.86
C GLN A 331 22.55 4.04 -26.77
N GLN A 332 22.75 2.76 -26.48
CA GLN A 332 22.03 2.08 -25.40
C GLN A 332 22.48 2.61 -24.02
N PRO A 333 21.54 2.76 -23.05
CA PRO A 333 21.91 3.11 -21.68
C PRO A 333 22.64 1.96 -21.00
N THR A 334 23.59 2.28 -20.13
CA THR A 334 24.25 1.32 -19.23
C THR A 334 23.92 1.67 -17.77
N GLN A 335 24.41 0.90 -16.81
CA GLN A 335 24.30 1.25 -15.38
C GLN A 335 25.11 2.51 -15.02
N TYR A 336 26.14 2.82 -15.81
CA TYR A 336 27.07 3.91 -15.54
C TYR A 336 26.81 5.14 -16.41
N ASN A 337 26.34 4.94 -17.65
CA ASN A 337 26.17 6.00 -18.64
C ASN A 337 24.73 6.06 -19.14
N SER A 338 24.20 7.27 -19.31
CA SER A 338 22.93 7.50 -20.00
C SER A 338 23.02 7.08 -21.48
N GLY A 339 21.92 6.57 -22.01
CA GLY A 339 21.78 6.31 -23.44
C GLY A 339 21.38 7.58 -24.21
N ARG A 340 21.35 7.48 -25.54
CA ARG A 340 20.84 8.51 -26.44
C ARG A 340 19.93 7.88 -27.49
N LYS A 341 18.77 8.49 -27.72
CA LYS A 341 17.87 8.16 -28.84
C LYS A 341 17.62 9.36 -29.72
N LEU A 342 17.47 9.11 -31.01
CA LEU A 342 17.02 10.06 -32.01
C LEU A 342 15.51 9.91 -32.18
N ILE A 343 14.79 11.00 -31.99
CA ILE A 343 13.36 11.11 -32.28
C ILE A 343 13.22 11.73 -33.66
N ILE A 344 12.54 11.04 -34.57
CA ILE A 344 12.34 11.48 -35.96
C ILE A 344 10.84 11.72 -36.15
N ASP A 345 10.46 12.97 -36.40
CA ASP A 345 9.11 13.38 -36.74
C ASP A 345 9.04 13.66 -38.25
N LYS A 346 8.24 12.87 -38.98
CA LYS A 346 8.08 13.00 -40.43
C LYS A 346 6.61 13.18 -40.80
N CYS A 347 6.32 14.13 -41.68
CA CYS A 347 5.00 14.26 -42.28
C CYS A 347 4.83 13.29 -43.45
N ASN A 348 3.64 12.68 -43.58
CA ASN A 348 3.33 11.75 -44.68
C ASN A 348 2.81 12.44 -45.95
N VAL A 349 2.64 13.77 -45.94
CA VAL A 349 2.09 14.54 -47.06
C VAL A 349 3.08 15.54 -47.63
N CYS A 350 3.81 16.25 -46.77
CA CYS A 350 4.78 17.26 -47.18
C CYS A 350 6.21 16.87 -46.77
N ASN A 351 7.18 17.68 -47.17
CA ASN A 351 8.61 17.45 -46.90
C ASN A 351 9.02 17.82 -45.46
N TYR A 352 8.09 17.97 -44.53
CA TYR A 352 8.42 18.26 -43.14
C TYR A 352 9.12 17.08 -42.47
N HIS A 353 10.29 17.38 -41.91
CA HIS A 353 11.15 16.43 -41.24
C HIS A 353 11.88 17.13 -40.10
N ARG A 354 11.82 16.55 -38.90
CA ARG A 354 12.55 17.05 -37.72
C ARG A 354 13.19 15.89 -36.99
N GLU A 355 14.47 16.03 -36.69
CA GLU A 355 15.21 15.11 -35.83
C GLU A 355 15.54 15.81 -34.51
N THR A 356 15.42 15.08 -33.41
CA THR A 356 15.72 15.61 -32.08
C THR A 356 16.35 14.52 -31.23
N GLU A 357 17.52 14.78 -30.65
CA GLU A 357 18.15 13.86 -29.72
C GLU A 357 17.52 13.98 -28.33
N GLN A 358 17.32 12.82 -27.69
CA GLN A 358 16.85 12.72 -26.30
C GLN A 358 17.73 11.74 -25.52
N THR A 359 18.02 12.10 -24.28
CA THR A 359 18.80 11.28 -23.36
C THR A 359 17.93 10.19 -22.74
N ILE A 360 18.40 8.94 -22.74
CA ILE A 360 17.76 7.81 -22.07
C ILE A 360 18.41 7.67 -20.67
N PRO A 361 17.62 7.59 -19.58
CA PRO A 361 18.16 7.37 -18.24
C PRO A 361 19.03 6.09 -18.13
N ARG A 362 19.97 6.08 -17.19
CA ARG A 362 20.81 4.91 -16.87
C ARG A 362 19.97 3.76 -16.30
N LEU A 363 20.43 2.52 -16.50
CA LEU A 363 19.79 1.32 -15.96
C LEU A 363 19.95 1.23 -14.43
N PRO A 364 18.95 0.68 -13.70
CA PRO A 364 19.08 0.45 -12.26
C PRO A 364 20.18 -0.59 -11.95
N PRO A 365 20.81 -0.53 -10.75
CA PRO A 365 21.75 -1.55 -10.31
C PRO A 365 21.05 -2.92 -10.16
N PRO A 366 21.77 -4.04 -10.26
CA PRO A 366 21.18 -5.36 -10.09
C PRO A 366 20.74 -5.53 -8.63
N SER A 367 19.54 -6.04 -8.39
CA SER A 367 19.08 -6.44 -7.06
C SER A 367 19.95 -7.59 -6.54
N SER A 368 20.69 -7.38 -5.45
CA SER A 368 21.45 -8.42 -4.77
C SER A 368 20.49 -9.43 -4.13
N GLY A 369 20.28 -10.57 -4.80
CA GLY A 369 19.65 -11.74 -4.21
C GLY A 369 20.60 -12.36 -3.19
N SER A 370 20.14 -12.46 -1.94
CA SER A 370 20.81 -13.13 -0.83
C SER A 370 20.85 -14.64 -1.07
N SER A 371 22.02 -15.16 -1.41
CA SER A 371 22.33 -16.59 -1.38
C SER A 371 23.02 -16.93 -0.06
N SER A 372 22.32 -17.73 0.74
CA SER A 372 22.76 -18.40 1.95
C SER A 372 23.90 -19.39 1.67
N GLY A 373 24.90 -19.41 2.54
CA GLY A 373 25.90 -20.48 2.61
C GLY A 373 27.26 -20.03 3.13
N GLY A 374 27.68 -20.57 4.27
CA GLY A 374 29.09 -20.56 4.68
C GLY A 374 29.29 -20.42 6.18
N GLY A 375 29.42 -21.55 6.88
CA GLY A 375 29.91 -21.59 8.25
C GLY A 375 31.39 -21.25 8.36
N GLY A 376 31.79 -20.87 9.58
CA GLY A 376 33.19 -20.67 9.95
C GLY A 376 33.30 -20.24 11.42
N SER A 377 33.67 -21.20 12.28
CA SER A 377 34.10 -20.94 13.65
C SER A 377 35.47 -20.27 13.66
N PHE A 378 35.63 -19.20 14.44
CA PHE A 378 36.89 -18.86 15.12
C PHE A 378 36.57 -18.18 16.45
N GLY A 379 37.19 -18.70 17.51
CA GLY A 379 37.11 -18.14 18.87
C GLY A 379 38.15 -17.07 19.15
N GLY A 380 38.05 -16.51 20.35
CA GLY A 380 39.04 -15.62 20.95
C GLY A 380 38.38 -14.43 21.63
N GLY A 381 38.15 -14.55 22.95
CA GLY A 381 37.44 -13.56 23.74
C GLY A 381 38.23 -12.31 24.08
N SER A 382 37.51 -11.34 24.64
CA SER A 382 37.95 -10.51 25.76
C SER A 382 36.74 -9.78 26.35
N SER A 383 36.73 -9.80 27.68
CA SER A 383 35.86 -9.14 28.65
C SER A 383 35.50 -7.66 28.37
N GLY A 384 34.20 -7.37 28.48
CA GLY A 384 33.63 -6.05 28.74
C GLY A 384 32.21 -6.23 29.27
N GLY A 385 31.99 -5.97 30.57
CA GLY A 385 30.71 -6.16 31.23
C GLY A 385 29.65 -5.20 30.68
N GLY A 386 28.53 -5.79 30.26
CA GLY A 386 27.35 -5.18 29.66
C GLY A 386 26.56 -6.34 29.05
N GLY A 387 25.91 -7.11 29.92
CA GLY A 387 25.56 -8.49 29.62
C GLY A 387 24.32 -8.61 28.76
N SER A 388 24.48 -8.68 27.43
CA SER A 388 23.48 -9.19 26.49
C SER A 388 22.86 -10.50 27.00
N PHE A 389 21.61 -10.78 26.60
CA PHE A 389 20.98 -12.08 26.87
C PHE A 389 21.86 -13.24 26.39
N GLY A 390 21.68 -14.40 27.01
CA GLY A 390 22.58 -15.53 26.87
C GLY A 390 22.53 -16.28 25.54
N GLY A 391 21.65 -15.91 24.60
CA GLY A 391 21.55 -16.50 23.26
C GLY A 391 20.56 -17.66 23.11
N GLY A 392 19.49 -17.69 23.91
CA GLY A 392 18.41 -18.68 23.82
C GLY A 392 17.51 -18.48 22.61
N SER A 393 16.72 -19.51 22.29
CA SER A 393 15.79 -19.54 21.16
C SER A 393 14.41 -20.07 21.55
N SER A 394 13.38 -19.60 20.83
CA SER A 394 12.00 -20.10 20.96
C SER A 394 11.40 -20.40 19.58
N GLY A 395 10.65 -21.50 19.51
CA GLY A 395 9.87 -21.89 18.34
C GLY A 395 8.40 -21.50 18.39
N GLY A 396 7.98 -20.55 19.23
CA GLY A 396 6.58 -20.15 19.37
C GLY A 396 5.88 -20.62 20.64
N GLY A 397 6.61 -21.11 21.65
CA GLY A 397 6.03 -21.61 22.91
C GLY A 397 5.34 -20.53 23.74
N GLY A 398 4.52 -20.93 24.70
CA GLY A 398 3.81 -20.02 25.61
C GLY A 398 2.37 -19.70 25.18
N ALA A 399 1.82 -18.57 25.63
CA ALA A 399 0.42 -18.22 25.38
C ALA A 399 0.19 -16.71 25.42
N GLY A 400 -0.94 -16.28 24.85
CA GLY A 400 -1.36 -14.88 24.82
C GLY A 400 -2.85 -14.72 25.03
N GLY A 401 -3.29 -13.49 25.30
CA GLY A 401 -4.69 -13.17 25.48
C GLY A 401 -5.00 -11.69 25.31
N SER A 402 -6.25 -11.38 24.99
CA SER A 402 -6.74 -10.02 24.78
C SER A 402 -7.59 -9.56 25.97
N TRP A 403 -7.57 -8.27 26.29
CA TRP A 403 -8.39 -7.69 27.38
C TRP A 403 -9.37 -6.64 26.88
#